data_AF-A0A7S2GQW5-F1
#
_entry.id   AF-A0A7S2GQW5-F1
#
_cell.length_a   1.000
_cell.length_b   1.000
_cell.length_c   1.000
_cell.angle_alpha   90.00
_cell.angle_beta   90.00
_cell.angle_gamma   90.00
#
_symmetry.space_group_name_H-M   'P 1'
#
loop_
_entity.id
_entity.type
_entity.pdbx_description
1 polymer ?
#
loop_
_entity_poly.entity_id
_entity_poly.type
_entity_poly.pdbx_seq_one_letter_code
_entity_poly.pdbx_strand_id
1 'polypeptide(L)'
;LHAQRPPIVHRDLKPVNFLVKGGAYKLCDFGSAVFGHVDLKTSRARTEAEEVIEKTTTQMFRAPEMVDLYMAKRLTQSTDVWALGCCLYSLAFFQNCFEE
;
A
#
# COMPACT_ATOMS: atom_id res chain seq x y z
N LEU A 1 5.80 8.66 -8.11
CA LEU A 1 5.90 7.26 -7.68
C LEU A 1 5.62 6.30 -8.83
N HIS A 2 4.36 6.09 -9.22
CA HIS A 2 4.01 5.08 -10.24
C HIS A 2 4.50 5.37 -11.67
N ALA A 3 4.79 6.62 -12.01
CA ALA A 3 5.31 7.00 -13.34
C ALA A 3 6.82 6.75 -13.54
N GLN A 4 7.55 6.33 -12.49
CA GLN A 4 8.98 6.06 -12.57
C GLN A 4 9.28 4.76 -13.36
N ARG A 5 10.53 4.55 -13.77
CA ARG A 5 10.99 3.34 -14.47
C ARG A 5 12.21 2.75 -13.76
N PRO A 6 12.05 1.66 -12.98
CA PRO A 6 10.80 0.95 -12.66
C PRO A 6 9.84 1.80 -11.79
N PRO A 7 8.53 1.49 -11.77
CA PRO A 7 7.57 2.19 -10.91
C PRO A 7 7.94 2.02 -9.44
N ILE A 8 7.69 3.03 -8.61
CA ILE A 8 7.87 2.93 -7.16
C ILE A 8 6.49 2.78 -6.52
N VAL A 9 6.25 1.71 -5.78
CA VAL A 9 5.01 1.45 -5.03
C VAL A 9 5.25 1.78 -3.56
N HIS A 10 4.39 2.60 -2.95
CA HIS A 10 4.57 3.10 -1.58
C HIS A 10 4.26 2.03 -0.53
N ARG A 11 3.22 1.23 -0.74
CA ARG A 11 2.72 0.12 0.11
C ARG A 11 2.21 0.48 1.50
N ASP A 12 2.41 1.71 1.97
CA ASP A 12 1.85 2.18 3.25
C ASP A 12 1.22 3.58 3.12
N LEU A 13 0.33 3.76 2.13
CA LEU A 13 -0.45 5.01 2.03
C LEU A 13 -1.53 5.01 3.12
N LYS A 14 -1.48 6.03 3.98
CA LYS A 14 -2.43 6.25 5.08
C LYS A 14 -2.46 7.74 5.45
N PRO A 15 -3.55 8.26 6.04
CA PRO A 15 -3.68 9.69 6.33
C PRO A 15 -2.50 10.30 7.11
N VAL A 16 -1.94 9.57 8.07
CA VAL A 16 -0.79 10.03 8.87
C VAL A 16 0.50 10.25 8.06
N ASN A 17 0.61 9.63 6.88
CA ASN A 17 1.77 9.80 5.99
C ASN A 17 1.63 11.02 5.04
N PHE A 18 0.54 11.80 5.13
CA PHE A 18 0.37 13.05 4.40
C PHE A 18 0.61 14.24 5.34
N LEU A 19 1.79 14.85 5.22
CA LEU A 19 2.18 16.02 6.00
C LEU A 19 1.71 17.32 5.33
N VAL A 20 1.45 18.36 6.11
CA VAL A 20 1.09 19.69 5.60
C VAL A 20 2.27 20.65 5.76
N LYS A 21 2.68 21.30 4.66
CA LYS A 21 3.67 22.36 4.68
C LYS A 21 3.26 23.49 3.74
N GLY A 22 2.96 24.67 4.29
CA GLY A 22 2.60 25.85 3.51
C GLY A 22 1.32 25.67 2.68
N GLY A 23 0.30 25.01 3.23
CA GLY A 23 -0.97 24.72 2.54
C GLY A 23 -0.90 23.59 1.51
N ALA A 24 0.28 22.99 1.27
CA ALA A 24 0.44 21.83 0.41
C ALA A 24 0.56 20.55 1.22
N TYR A 25 -0.15 19.50 0.80
CA TYR A 25 0.00 18.15 1.31
C TYR A 25 1.19 17.46 0.63
N LYS A 26 2.04 16.78 1.43
CA LYS A 26 3.25 16.10 0.98
C LYS A 26 3.30 14.71 1.59
N LEU A 27 3.50 13.72 0.74
CA LEU A 27 3.68 12.34 1.16
C LEU A 27 5.04 12.15 1.83
N CYS A 28 5.07 11.41 2.94
CA CYS A 28 6.27 11.00 3.66
C CYS A 28 6.29 9.48 3.90
N ASP A 29 7.37 9.02 4.54
CA ASP A 29 7.59 7.62 4.95
C ASP A 29 7.64 6.59 3.81
N PHE A 30 8.81 6.54 3.16
CA PHE A 30 9.10 5.58 2.09
C PHE A 30 9.74 4.29 2.61
N GLY A 31 9.70 4.02 3.93
CA GLY A 31 10.32 2.83 4.52
C GLY A 31 9.76 1.51 3.97
N SER A 32 8.49 1.53 3.56
CA SER A 32 7.80 0.36 2.98
C SER A 32 7.83 0.33 1.46
N ALA A 33 8.40 1.34 0.80
CA ALA A 33 8.36 1.45 -0.65
C ALA A 33 9.20 0.39 -1.36
N VAL A 34 8.78 -0.01 -2.56
CA VAL A 34 9.52 -0.95 -3.42
C VAL A 34 9.66 -0.43 -4.84
N PHE A 35 10.76 -0.82 -5.48
CA PHE A 35 10.97 -0.62 -6.90
C PHE A 35 10.40 -1.81 -7.68
N GLY A 36 9.53 -1.52 -8.63
CA GLY A 36 8.88 -2.52 -9.48
C GLY A 36 7.71 -3.24 -8.80
N HIS A 37 7.51 -4.49 -9.20
CA HIS A 37 6.41 -5.33 -8.74
C HIS A 37 6.95 -6.51 -7.93
N VAL A 38 6.16 -7.01 -6.98
CA VAL A 38 6.48 -8.24 -6.25
C VAL A 38 5.82 -9.41 -6.96
N ASP A 39 6.60 -10.38 -7.44
CA ASP A 39 6.08 -11.57 -8.12
C ASP A 39 5.65 -12.63 -7.10
N LEU A 40 4.44 -13.19 -7.25
CA LEU A 40 3.83 -14.15 -6.33
C LEU A 40 3.65 -15.54 -6.98
N LYS A 41 4.44 -15.88 -8.00
CA LYS A 41 4.30 -17.16 -8.74
C LYS A 41 4.66 -18.41 -7.96
N THR A 42 5.48 -18.31 -6.91
CA THR A 42 5.95 -19.48 -6.15
C THR A 42 5.50 -19.39 -4.70
N SER A 43 5.34 -20.53 -4.03
CA SER A 43 5.00 -20.57 -2.60
C SER A 43 6.03 -19.81 -1.76
N ARG A 44 7.32 -19.96 -2.08
CA ARG A 44 8.39 -19.22 -1.41
C ARG A 44 8.23 -17.71 -1.57
N ALA A 45 7.99 -17.22 -2.78
CA ALA A 45 7.81 -15.79 -3.03
C ALA A 45 6.57 -15.22 -2.31
N ARG A 46 5.52 -16.04 -2.14
CA ARG A 46 4.33 -15.68 -1.36
C ARG A 46 4.66 -15.54 0.12
N THR A 47 5.33 -16.53 0.70
CA THR A 47 5.78 -16.48 2.11
C THR A 47 6.68 -15.29 2.38
N GLU A 48 7.65 -15.01 1.50
CA GLU A 48 8.52 -13.83 1.62
C GLU A 48 7.72 -12.51 1.51
N ALA A 49 6.73 -12.45 0.62
CA ALA A 49 5.87 -11.27 0.48
C ALA A 49 4.95 -11.08 1.70
N GLU A 50 4.40 -12.15 2.24
CA GLU A 50 3.53 -12.17 3.43
C GLU A 50 4.27 -11.59 4.64
N GLU A 51 5.48 -12.08 4.94
CA GLU A 51 6.30 -11.56 6.04
C GLU A 51 6.60 -10.07 5.88
N VAL A 52 6.89 -9.61 4.66
CA VAL A 52 7.17 -8.19 4.40
C VAL A 52 5.91 -7.35 4.56
N ILE A 53 4.78 -7.80 4.04
CA ILE A 53 3.49 -7.10 4.17
C ILE A 53 3.13 -6.95 5.65
N GLU A 54 3.25 -8.03 6.43
CA GLU A 54 2.95 -8.05 7.85
C GLU A 54 3.79 -7.02 8.63
N LYS A 55 5.10 -6.97 8.34
CA LYS A 55 6.05 -6.08 9.03
C LYS A 55 5.98 -4.62 8.62
N THR A 56 5.56 -4.31 7.38
CA THR A 56 5.78 -2.98 6.77
C THR A 56 4.51 -2.26 6.34
N THR A 57 3.32 -2.84 6.50
CA THR A 57 2.08 -2.22 6.03
C THR A 57 1.00 -2.18 7.11
N THR A 58 0.13 -1.16 7.04
CA THR A 58 -0.98 -0.99 7.98
C THR A 58 -2.21 -1.79 7.53
N GLN A 59 -2.69 -2.75 8.34
CA GLN A 59 -3.74 -3.72 7.98
C GLN A 59 -4.99 -3.09 7.36
N MET A 60 -5.52 -2.01 7.95
CA MET A 60 -6.75 -1.33 7.49
C MET A 60 -6.66 -0.73 6.07
N PHE A 61 -5.45 -0.58 5.53
CA PHE A 61 -5.20 0.00 4.21
C PHE A 61 -4.70 -1.04 3.19
N ARG A 62 -4.57 -2.32 3.59
CA ARG A 62 -4.12 -3.39 2.70
C ARG A 62 -5.18 -3.66 1.63
N ALA A 63 -4.72 -3.77 0.39
CA ALA A 63 -5.57 -4.20 -0.72
C ALA A 63 -5.93 -5.69 -0.58
N PRO A 64 -7.03 -6.17 -1.19
CA PRO A 64 -7.43 -7.57 -1.12
C PRO A 64 -6.32 -8.51 -1.56
N GLU A 65 -5.57 -8.16 -2.61
CA GLU A 65 -4.43 -8.96 -3.08
C GLU A 65 -3.23 -8.98 -2.12
N MET A 66 -3.19 -8.09 -1.12
CA MET A 66 -2.21 -8.11 -0.02
C MET A 66 -2.70 -8.91 1.19
N VAL A 67 -4.00 -9.15 1.31
CA VAL A 67 -4.61 -9.98 2.36
C VAL A 67 -4.66 -11.43 1.93
N ASP A 68 -5.12 -11.69 0.70
CA ASP A 68 -5.05 -13.00 0.05
C ASP A 68 -4.13 -12.94 -1.16
N LEU A 69 -2.88 -13.39 -0.96
CA LEU A 69 -1.86 -13.40 -2.01
C LEU A 69 -2.23 -14.33 -3.18
N TYR A 70 -3.21 -15.24 -3.04
CA TYR A 70 -3.68 -16.12 -4.12
C TYR A 70 -4.63 -15.43 -5.11
N MET A 71 -5.15 -14.25 -4.77
CA MET A 71 -5.98 -13.45 -5.68
C MET A 71 -5.18 -12.88 -6.87
N ALA A 72 -3.87 -12.73 -6.72
CA ALA A 72 -3.03 -12.11 -7.75
C ALA A 72 -1.73 -12.88 -8.01
N LYS A 73 -1.20 -12.72 -9.23
CA LYS A 73 0.13 -13.21 -9.59
C LYS A 73 1.25 -12.25 -9.19
N ARG A 74 0.91 -10.98 -8.94
CA ARG A 74 1.86 -9.91 -8.61
C ARG A 74 1.20 -8.84 -7.77
N LEU A 75 1.95 -8.24 -6.86
CA LEU A 75 1.59 -6.97 -6.23
C LEU A 75 2.14 -5.83 -7.07
N THR A 76 1.30 -4.86 -7.38
CA THR A 76 1.62 -3.74 -8.29
C THR A 76 1.24 -2.40 -7.67
N GLN A 77 1.38 -1.30 -8.43
CA GLN A 77 0.86 0.01 -8.01
C GLN A 77 -0.65 0.03 -7.68
N SER A 78 -1.43 -0.99 -8.09
CA SER A 78 -2.84 -1.15 -7.72
C SER A 78 -3.07 -1.13 -6.22
N THR A 79 -2.12 -1.63 -5.42
CA THR A 79 -2.24 -1.68 -3.97
C THR A 79 -2.28 -0.27 -3.35
N ASP A 80 -1.50 0.66 -3.92
CA ASP A 80 -1.54 2.06 -3.50
C ASP A 80 -2.87 2.74 -3.91
N VAL A 81 -3.46 2.36 -5.04
CA VAL A 81 -4.75 2.90 -5.48
C VAL A 81 -5.87 2.50 -4.51
N TRP A 82 -5.88 1.24 -4.05
CA TRP A 82 -6.78 0.78 -2.99
C TRP A 82 -6.61 1.59 -1.71
N ALA A 83 -5.37 1.69 -1.22
CA ALA A 83 -5.05 2.42 0.01
C ALA A 83 -5.44 3.91 -0.08
N LEU A 84 -5.29 4.54 -1.25
CA LEU A 84 -5.76 5.90 -1.50
C LEU A 84 -7.29 6.02 -1.41
N GLY A 85 -8.02 5.02 -1.89
CA GLY A 85 -9.48 4.93 -1.70
C GLY A 85 -9.86 4.89 -0.23
N CYS A 86 -9.16 4.08 0.58
CA CYS A 86 -9.33 4.04 2.02
C CYS A 86 -9.01 5.40 2.68
N CYS A 87 -7.93 6.07 2.27
CA CYS A 87 -7.60 7.40 2.75
C CYS A 87 -8.72 8.42 2.46
N LEU A 88 -9.25 8.43 1.23
CA LEU A 88 -10.31 9.36 0.84
C LEU A 88 -11.56 9.17 1.70
N TYR A 89 -11.96 7.91 1.91
CA TYR A 89 -13.09 7.59 2.79
C TYR A 89 -12.83 8.07 4.22
N SER A 90 -11.66 7.75 4.80
CA SER A 90 -11.34 8.15 6.16
C SER A 90 -11.29 9.66 6.35
N LEU A 91 -10.88 10.41 5.33
CA LEU A 91 -10.92 11.87 5.36
C LEU A 91 -12.34 12.42 5.25
N ALA A 92 -13.23 11.75 4.51
CA ALA A 92 -14.61 12.19 4.32
C ALA A 92 -15.50 11.87 5.53
N PHE A 93 -15.29 10.71 6.16
CA PHE A 93 -16.18 10.17 7.19
C PHE A 93 -15.55 10.09 8.58
N PHE A 94 -14.25 10.41 8.72
CA PHE A 94 -13.50 10.30 9.98
C PHE A 94 -13.56 8.88 10.60
N GLN A 95 -13.64 7.86 9.75
CA GLN A 95 -13.73 6.43 10.12
C GLN A 95 -12.88 5.58 9.16
N ASN A 96 -12.45 4.39 9.56
CA ASN A 96 -11.77 3.49 8.61
C ASN A 96 -12.80 2.84 7.67
N CYS A 97 -12.42 2.57 6.40
CA CYS A 97 -13.29 1.86 5.46
C CYS A 97 -13.69 0.47 5.95
N PHE A 98 -12.72 -0.21 6.56
CA PHE A 98 -12.80 -1.60 6.97
C PHE A 98 -12.26 -1.64 8.40
N GLU A 99 -13.18 -1.70 9.36
CA GLU A 99 -12.90 -2.00 10.77
C GLU A 99 -13.26 -3.47 11.03
N GLU A 100 -12.51 -4.14 11.89
CA GLU A 100 -12.89 -5.47 12.40
C GLU A 100 -14.11 -5.38 13.33
#